data_AF-A0A413T5C8-F1
#
_entry.id   AF-A0A413T5C8-F1
#
_cell.length_a   1.000
_cell.length_b   1.000
_cell.length_c   1.000
_cell.angle_alpha   90.00
_cell.angle_beta   90.00
_cell.angle_gamma   90.00
#
_symmetry.space_group_name_H-M   'P 1'
#
loop_
_entity.id
_entity.type
_entity.pdbx_description
1 polymer ?
#
loop_
_entity_poly.entity_id
_entity_poly.type
_entity_poly.pdbx_seq_one_letter_code
_entity_poly.pdbx_strand_id
1 'polypeptide(L)'
;MERKEWITVPGFPGYKVNGNREIRSLKRNRDILLKLRGRDGAVSVFDEDKVRHTLTWVRFYFCAVRQIDPRKLERKGLFISIQDGAFKVETLRERIRSIQTMPSYRDVPVTMEELKERFAECMRFMDMVMEYYRTGNGESLTALLYRMEGEQTVYMVKSLRLYDPEVRKDIFSEAVDTLLRTLDKRDRIIANPRTFMYKAVRNLTGLIRKQKNIQRKLNESYLTNI
;
A
#
# COMPACT_ATOMS: atom_id res chain seq x y z
N MET A 1 -1.53 -32.46 -17.85
CA MET A 1 -0.54 -31.59 -17.17
C MET A 1 0.21 -30.84 -18.25
N GLU A 2 -0.12 -29.57 -18.50
CA GLU A 2 0.56 -28.77 -19.53
C GLU A 2 2.06 -28.66 -19.20
N ARG A 3 2.90 -28.91 -20.20
CA ARG A 3 4.36 -28.86 -20.08
C ARG A 3 4.75 -27.40 -19.83
N LYS A 4 5.34 -27.10 -18.67
CA LYS A 4 5.82 -25.75 -18.33
C LYS A 4 6.89 -25.33 -19.34
N GLU A 5 6.61 -24.33 -20.17
CA GLU A 5 7.58 -23.77 -21.10
C GLU A 5 8.59 -22.91 -20.33
N TRP A 6 9.86 -23.33 -20.33
CA TRP A 6 10.95 -22.63 -19.65
C TRP A 6 11.77 -21.82 -20.63
N ILE A 7 11.76 -20.50 -20.44
CA ILE A 7 12.38 -19.55 -21.35
C ILE A 7 13.71 -19.07 -20.76
N THR A 8 14.75 -19.00 -21.59
CA THR A 8 16.04 -18.40 -21.24
C THR A 8 15.93 -16.88 -21.18
N VAL A 9 16.72 -16.26 -20.30
CA VAL A 9 16.71 -14.81 -20.11
C VAL A 9 18.02 -14.25 -20.67
N PRO A 10 17.98 -13.37 -21.70
CA PRO A 10 19.19 -12.73 -22.23
C PRO A 10 19.97 -11.98 -21.14
N GLY A 11 21.30 -12.11 -21.14
CA GLY A 11 22.18 -11.53 -20.11
C GLY A 11 22.19 -12.29 -18.76
N PHE A 12 21.33 -13.31 -18.60
CA PHE A 12 21.22 -14.12 -17.39
C PHE A 12 21.21 -15.62 -17.72
N PRO A 13 22.29 -16.16 -18.35
CA PRO A 13 22.31 -17.54 -18.86
C PRO A 13 22.15 -18.62 -17.77
N GLY A 14 22.45 -18.27 -16.51
CA GLY A 14 22.26 -19.14 -15.36
C GLY A 14 20.80 -19.28 -14.88
N TYR A 15 19.82 -18.74 -15.60
CA TYR A 15 18.42 -18.70 -15.15
C TYR A 15 17.43 -19.00 -16.27
N LYS A 16 16.30 -19.61 -15.91
CA LYS A 16 15.11 -19.75 -16.76
C LYS A 16 13.86 -19.32 -16.01
N VAL A 17 12.87 -18.84 -16.74
CA VAL A 17 11.59 -18.34 -16.20
C VAL A 17 10.43 -18.93 -17.00
N ASN A 18 9.27 -19.06 -16.37
CA ASN A 18 8.05 -19.51 -17.04
C ASN A 18 6.84 -18.62 -16.69
N GLY A 19 5.71 -18.86 -17.39
CA GLY A 19 4.45 -18.15 -17.18
C GLY A 19 3.75 -18.44 -15.85
N ASN A 20 4.15 -19.49 -15.12
CA ASN A 20 3.55 -19.91 -13.86
C ASN A 20 4.17 -19.23 -12.64
N ARG A 21 4.77 -18.06 -12.82
CA ARG A 21 5.41 -17.30 -11.73
C ARG A 21 6.59 -18.01 -11.08
N GLU A 22 7.35 -18.78 -11.87
CA GLU A 22 8.53 -19.50 -11.38
C GLU A 22 9.80 -19.04 -12.10
N ILE A 23 10.90 -19.00 -11.34
CA ILE A 23 12.25 -18.78 -11.86
C ILE A 23 13.10 -19.92 -11.31
N ARG A 24 13.89 -20.55 -12.18
CA ARG A 24 14.88 -21.54 -11.76
C ARG A 24 16.29 -21.05 -12.06
N SER A 25 17.20 -21.31 -11.14
CA SER A 25 18.64 -21.23 -11.35
C SER A 25 19.11 -22.53 -11.98
N LEU A 26 20.00 -22.43 -12.98
CA LEU A 26 20.72 -23.53 -13.62
C LEU A 26 22.15 -23.69 -13.07
N LYS A 27 22.54 -22.84 -12.10
CA LYS A 27 23.89 -22.83 -11.55
C LYS A 27 24.22 -24.17 -10.90
N ARG A 28 25.48 -24.61 -11.07
CA ARG A 28 26.01 -25.87 -10.54
C ARG A 28 25.28 -27.13 -11.08
N ASN A 29 24.79 -27.08 -12.32
CA ASN A 29 24.05 -28.18 -12.97
C ASN A 29 22.83 -28.66 -12.18
N ARG A 30 22.20 -27.78 -11.40
CA ARG A 30 20.98 -28.07 -10.64
C ARG A 30 19.89 -27.10 -11.08
N ASP A 31 18.70 -27.63 -11.32
CA ASP A 31 17.47 -26.86 -11.53
C ASP A 31 16.87 -26.50 -10.16
N ILE A 32 17.23 -25.34 -9.61
CA ILE A 32 16.76 -24.89 -8.30
C ILE A 32 15.72 -23.78 -8.48
N LEU A 33 14.49 -24.02 -8.02
CA LEU A 33 13.46 -22.98 -7.97
C LEU A 33 13.85 -21.88 -6.99
N LEU A 34 13.80 -20.64 -7.45
CA LEU A 34 14.11 -19.47 -6.63
C LEU A 34 12.88 -19.02 -5.86
N LYS A 35 13.08 -18.72 -4.58
CA LYS A 35 12.03 -18.13 -3.73
C LYS A 35 11.81 -16.66 -4.09
N LEU A 36 10.64 -16.37 -4.67
CA LEU A 36 10.20 -15.01 -4.93
C LEU A 36 9.77 -14.32 -3.62
N ARG A 37 10.10 -13.03 -3.48
CA ARG A 37 9.81 -12.23 -2.29
C ARG A 37 8.72 -11.18 -2.57
N GLY A 38 7.75 -11.08 -1.66
CA GLY A 38 6.69 -10.07 -1.70
C GLY A 38 5.66 -10.26 -2.82
N ARG A 39 4.65 -9.38 -2.85
CA ARG A 39 3.49 -9.48 -3.76
C ARG A 39 3.86 -9.41 -5.24
N ASP A 40 4.91 -8.68 -5.59
CA ASP A 40 5.39 -8.54 -6.98
C ASP A 40 6.40 -9.62 -7.39
N GLY A 41 6.77 -10.51 -6.44
CA GLY A 41 7.69 -11.61 -6.67
C GLY A 41 9.09 -11.16 -7.06
N ALA A 42 9.73 -10.33 -6.23
CA ALA A 42 11.11 -9.91 -6.42
C ALA A 42 12.08 -11.07 -6.20
N VAL A 43 13.12 -11.13 -7.03
CA VAL A 43 14.19 -12.12 -6.96
C VAL A 43 15.54 -11.43 -7.11
N SER A 44 16.57 -11.95 -6.43
CA SER A 44 17.95 -11.56 -6.67
C SER A 44 18.60 -12.58 -7.60
N VAL A 45 19.08 -12.12 -8.74
CA VAL A 45 19.78 -12.92 -9.75
C VAL A 45 21.17 -12.32 -9.97
N PHE A 46 22.08 -13.09 -10.57
CA PHE A 46 23.40 -12.57 -10.92
C PHE A 46 23.63 -12.73 -12.42
N ASP A 47 24.20 -11.73 -13.07
CA ASP A 47 24.56 -11.84 -14.48
C ASP A 47 25.84 -12.69 -14.68
N GLU A 48 26.32 -12.70 -15.93
CA GLU A 48 27.56 -13.39 -16.34
C GLU A 48 28.81 -12.88 -15.59
N ASP A 49 28.84 -11.58 -15.28
CA ASP A 49 29.92 -10.90 -14.56
C ASP A 49 29.80 -11.05 -13.02
N LYS A 50 28.85 -11.88 -12.55
CA LYS A 50 28.54 -12.10 -11.13
C LYS A 50 28.06 -10.82 -10.41
N VAL A 51 27.54 -9.84 -11.14
CA VAL A 51 26.90 -8.65 -10.58
C VAL A 51 25.49 -9.01 -10.14
N ARG A 52 25.10 -8.57 -8.93
CA ARG A 52 23.79 -8.89 -8.35
C ARG A 52 22.73 -7.89 -8.83
N HIS A 53 21.67 -8.39 -9.45
CA HIS A 53 20.48 -7.63 -9.84
C HIS A 53 19.27 -8.06 -9.03
N THR A 54 18.38 -7.12 -8.71
CA THR A 54 17.09 -7.42 -8.08
C THR A 54 15.96 -7.02 -9.03
N LEU A 55 15.20 -8.01 -9.48
CA LEU A 55 14.17 -7.86 -10.50
C LEU A 55 12.87 -8.52 -10.04
N THR A 56 11.73 -8.03 -10.50
CA THR A 56 10.45 -8.72 -10.30
C THR A 56 10.29 -9.86 -11.31
N TRP A 57 9.57 -10.91 -10.93
CA TRP A 57 9.28 -12.02 -11.84
C TRP A 57 8.66 -11.53 -13.16
N VAL A 58 7.67 -10.63 -13.10
CA VAL A 58 6.97 -10.16 -14.30
C VAL A 58 7.91 -9.47 -15.29
N ARG A 59 8.87 -8.69 -14.78
CA ARG A 59 9.89 -8.03 -15.60
C ARG A 59 10.84 -9.04 -16.21
N PHE A 60 11.25 -10.02 -15.42
CA PHE A 60 12.15 -11.10 -15.86
C PHE A 60 11.49 -11.95 -16.95
N TYR A 61 10.22 -12.30 -16.77
CA TYR A 61 9.41 -13.06 -17.73
C TYR A 61 9.14 -12.28 -19.01
N PHE A 62 8.76 -11.00 -18.91
CA PHE A 62 8.60 -10.11 -20.08
C PHE A 62 9.88 -10.05 -20.93
N CYS A 63 11.02 -9.87 -20.28
CA CYS A 63 12.32 -9.80 -20.94
C CYS A 63 12.67 -11.12 -21.65
N ALA A 64 12.38 -12.26 -21.00
CA ALA A 64 12.58 -13.58 -21.61
C ALA A 64 11.70 -13.78 -22.85
N VAL A 65 10.39 -13.50 -22.76
CA VAL A 65 9.46 -13.66 -23.88
C VAL A 65 9.82 -12.72 -25.04
N ARG A 66 10.25 -11.49 -24.75
CA ARG A 66 10.60 -10.49 -25.77
C ARG A 66 12.07 -10.54 -26.23
N GLN A 67 12.88 -11.46 -25.69
CA GLN A 67 14.30 -11.57 -25.97
C GLN A 67 15.07 -10.25 -25.75
N ILE A 68 14.73 -9.55 -24.66
CA ILE A 68 15.39 -8.31 -24.22
C ILE A 68 16.26 -8.61 -23.00
N ASP A 69 17.47 -8.08 -22.97
CA ASP A 69 18.31 -8.11 -21.76
C ASP A 69 17.69 -7.20 -20.68
N PRO A 70 17.33 -7.72 -19.49
CA PRO A 70 16.75 -6.92 -18.41
C PRO A 70 17.58 -5.70 -18.00
N ARG A 71 18.91 -5.75 -18.14
CA ARG A 71 19.84 -4.66 -17.83
C ARG A 71 19.58 -3.44 -18.71
N LYS A 72 19.19 -3.66 -19.97
CA LYS A 72 18.86 -2.57 -20.93
C LYS A 72 17.60 -1.78 -20.54
N LEU A 73 16.78 -2.31 -19.65
CA LEU A 73 15.57 -1.64 -19.16
C LEU A 73 15.80 -0.98 -17.80
N GLU A 74 16.87 -1.31 -17.08
CA GLU A 74 17.15 -0.76 -15.76
C GLU A 74 17.22 0.77 -15.80
N ARG A 75 16.66 1.42 -14.78
CA ARG A 75 16.66 2.89 -14.62
C ARG A 75 15.97 3.70 -15.74
N LYS A 76 15.34 3.06 -16.72
CA LYS A 76 14.55 3.75 -17.78
C LYS A 76 13.14 4.20 -17.35
N GLY A 77 12.78 4.04 -16.07
CA GLY A 77 11.46 4.41 -15.57
C GLY A 77 10.30 3.62 -16.19
N LEU A 78 10.55 2.39 -16.65
CA LEU A 78 9.55 1.50 -17.23
C LEU A 78 8.97 0.56 -16.18
N PHE A 79 7.65 0.51 -16.11
CA PHE A 79 6.86 -0.36 -15.24
C PHE A 79 6.21 -1.45 -16.10
N ILE A 80 6.43 -2.71 -15.73
CA ILE A 80 5.92 -3.86 -16.46
C ILE A 80 5.01 -4.63 -15.52
N SER A 81 3.79 -4.90 -15.96
CA SER A 81 2.78 -5.66 -15.23
C SER A 81 2.03 -6.58 -16.17
N ILE A 82 1.24 -7.52 -15.62
CA ILE A 82 0.29 -8.32 -16.38
C ILE A 82 -1.12 -7.86 -15.98
N GLN A 83 -1.92 -7.47 -16.97
CA GLN A 83 -3.33 -7.10 -16.82
C GLN A 83 -4.12 -7.90 -17.87
N ASP A 84 -5.20 -8.57 -17.44
CA ASP A 84 -6.05 -9.39 -18.31
C ASP A 84 -5.28 -10.40 -19.18
N GLY A 85 -4.25 -11.02 -18.59
CA GLY A 85 -3.40 -12.00 -19.27
C GLY A 85 -2.35 -11.42 -20.23
N ALA A 86 -2.36 -10.11 -20.47
CA ALA A 86 -1.42 -9.43 -21.38
C ALA A 86 -0.38 -8.61 -20.61
N PHE A 87 0.83 -8.47 -21.20
CA PHE A 87 1.84 -7.56 -20.67
C PHE A 87 1.43 -6.11 -20.91
N LYS A 88 1.38 -5.33 -19.84
CA LYS A 88 1.25 -3.87 -19.89
C LYS A 88 2.58 -3.24 -19.50
N VAL A 89 3.12 -2.44 -20.42
CA VAL A 89 4.33 -1.65 -20.20
C VAL A 89 3.93 -0.19 -20.12
N GLU A 90 4.26 0.46 -19.02
CA GLU A 90 3.96 1.87 -18.78
C GLU A 90 5.28 2.62 -18.52
N THR A 91 5.46 3.77 -19.13
CA THR A 91 6.47 4.74 -18.72
C THR A 91 6.12 5.33 -17.35
N LEU A 92 7.08 5.97 -16.68
CA LEU A 92 6.82 6.68 -15.43
C LEU A 92 5.69 7.72 -15.58
N ARG A 93 5.64 8.44 -16.70
CA ARG A 93 4.59 9.43 -16.97
C ARG A 93 3.23 8.77 -17.15
N GLU A 94 3.14 7.67 -17.88
CA GLU A 94 1.90 6.90 -18.05
C GLU A 94 1.47 6.22 -16.75
N ARG A 95 2.43 5.76 -15.94
CA ARG A 95 2.15 5.18 -14.63
C ARG A 95 1.64 6.23 -13.65
N ILE A 96 2.22 7.43 -13.66
CA ILE A 96 1.71 8.57 -12.87
C ILE A 96 0.31 8.92 -13.35
N ARG A 97 0.08 9.01 -14.68
CA ARG A 97 -1.25 9.25 -15.24
C ARG A 97 -2.23 8.13 -14.86
N SER A 98 -1.83 6.86 -14.91
CA SER A 98 -2.68 5.72 -14.57
C SER A 98 -2.96 5.62 -13.07
N ILE A 99 -2.04 6.10 -12.22
CA ILE A 99 -2.27 6.30 -10.78
C ILE A 99 -3.18 7.52 -10.52
N GLN A 100 -3.07 8.58 -11.33
CA GLN A 100 -3.94 9.76 -11.26
C GLN A 100 -5.36 9.47 -11.80
N THR A 101 -5.51 8.52 -12.73
CA THR A 101 -6.79 8.05 -13.25
C THR A 101 -7.28 6.78 -12.54
N MET A 102 -6.48 6.17 -11.67
CA MET A 102 -7.00 5.18 -10.72
C MET A 102 -7.95 5.94 -9.82
N PRO A 103 -9.23 5.53 -9.75
CA PRO A 103 -10.18 6.25 -8.93
C PRO A 103 -9.61 6.26 -7.52
N SER A 104 -9.29 7.47 -7.04
CA SER A 104 -9.21 7.68 -5.61
C SER A 104 -10.51 7.13 -5.03
N TYR A 105 -10.52 6.63 -3.80
CA TYR A 105 -11.78 6.41 -3.08
C TYR A 105 -12.67 7.68 -3.06
N ARG A 106 -12.11 8.84 -3.40
CA ARG A 106 -12.79 10.13 -3.62
C ARG A 106 -13.46 10.31 -4.98
N ASP A 107 -13.10 9.53 -6.01
CA ASP A 107 -13.46 9.80 -7.42
C ASP A 107 -14.38 8.73 -8.02
N VAL A 108 -14.95 7.82 -7.21
CA VAL A 108 -16.12 7.05 -7.64
C VAL A 108 -17.29 8.03 -7.64
N PRO A 109 -18.01 8.23 -8.77
CA PRO A 109 -19.21 9.04 -8.78
C PRO A 109 -20.17 8.48 -7.73
N VAL A 110 -20.35 9.24 -6.66
CA VAL A 110 -21.27 8.89 -5.57
C VAL A 110 -22.67 9.09 -6.14
N THR A 111 -23.53 8.09 -6.03
CA THR A 111 -24.92 8.26 -6.48
C THR A 111 -25.59 9.37 -5.68
N MET A 112 -26.67 9.96 -6.21
CA MET A 112 -27.39 11.00 -5.47
C MET A 112 -27.95 10.46 -4.14
N GLU A 113 -28.32 9.19 -4.13
CA GLU A 113 -28.78 8.44 -2.96
C GLU A 113 -27.66 8.31 -1.92
N GLU A 114 -26.48 7.85 -2.32
CA GLU A 114 -25.32 7.76 -1.44
C GLU A 114 -24.89 9.15 -0.93
N LEU A 115 -25.02 10.20 -1.75
CA LEU A 115 -24.72 11.57 -1.35
C LEU A 115 -25.71 12.05 -0.27
N LYS A 116 -27.02 11.82 -0.46
CA LYS A 116 -28.06 12.12 0.53
C LYS A 116 -27.79 11.41 1.85
N GLU A 117 -27.43 10.13 1.81
CA GLU A 117 -27.08 9.36 3.02
C GLU A 117 -25.89 9.96 3.76
N ARG A 118 -24.82 10.32 3.03
CA ARG A 118 -23.63 10.97 3.60
C ARG A 118 -23.95 12.33 4.23
N PHE A 119 -24.77 13.14 3.56
CA PHE A 119 -25.21 14.43 4.11
C PHE A 119 -26.07 14.24 5.37
N ALA A 120 -27.02 13.30 5.34
CA ALA A 120 -27.84 12.98 6.49
C ALA A 120 -27.01 12.49 7.69
N GLU A 121 -25.96 11.71 7.45
CA GLU A 121 -25.03 11.30 8.51
C GLU A 121 -24.23 12.48 9.09
N CYS A 122 -23.79 13.42 8.25
CA CYS A 122 -23.13 14.64 8.72
C CYS A 122 -24.07 15.52 9.55
N MET A 123 -25.33 15.66 9.15
CA MET A 123 -26.33 16.40 9.94
C MET A 123 -26.57 15.74 11.30
N ARG A 124 -26.80 14.41 11.34
CA ARG A 124 -26.94 13.66 12.60
C ARG A 124 -25.71 13.81 13.50
N PHE A 125 -24.50 13.80 12.93
CA PHE A 125 -23.28 14.03 13.68
C PHE A 125 -23.27 15.42 14.32
N MET A 126 -23.62 16.47 13.56
CA MET A 126 -23.68 17.83 14.09
C MET A 126 -24.72 17.96 15.22
N ASP A 127 -25.89 17.32 15.09
CA ASP A 127 -26.89 17.28 16.16
C ASP A 127 -26.35 16.61 17.43
N MET A 128 -25.65 15.47 17.28
CA MET A 128 -25.00 14.77 18.40
C MET A 128 -23.91 15.63 19.06
N VAL A 129 -23.13 16.39 18.29
CA VAL A 129 -22.13 17.32 18.83
C VAL A 129 -22.78 18.46 19.61
N MET A 130 -23.88 19.02 19.09
CA MET A 130 -24.62 20.06 19.81
C MET A 130 -25.25 19.54 21.10
N GLU A 131 -25.78 18.33 21.08
CA GLU A 131 -26.31 17.68 22.27
C GLU A 131 -25.21 17.39 23.29
N TYR A 132 -24.05 16.92 22.83
CA TYR A 132 -22.87 16.74 23.67
C TYR A 132 -22.45 18.05 24.35
N TYR A 133 -22.44 19.17 23.63
CA TYR A 133 -22.13 20.47 24.23
C TYR A 133 -23.17 20.97 25.23
N ARG A 134 -24.43 20.58 25.08
CA ARG A 134 -25.52 20.96 26.00
C ARG A 134 -25.52 20.12 27.28
N THR A 135 -25.32 18.82 27.16
CA THR A 135 -25.55 17.86 28.26
C THR A 135 -24.28 17.25 28.82
N GLY A 136 -23.16 17.34 28.10
CA GLY A 136 -21.94 16.60 28.40
C GLY A 136 -22.04 15.09 28.09
N ASN A 137 -23.20 14.59 27.63
CA ASN A 137 -23.36 13.17 27.31
C ASN A 137 -22.85 12.87 25.89
N GLY A 138 -21.70 12.19 25.80
CA GLY A 138 -21.05 11.82 24.54
C GLY A 138 -21.33 10.40 24.06
N GLU A 139 -22.26 9.66 24.67
CA GLU A 139 -22.48 8.24 24.37
C GLU A 139 -22.87 7.99 22.91
N SER A 140 -23.90 8.70 22.42
CA SER A 140 -24.37 8.58 21.03
C SER A 140 -23.31 8.99 20.02
N LEU A 141 -22.54 10.03 20.34
CA LEU A 141 -21.43 10.52 19.53
C LEU A 141 -20.32 9.47 19.45
N THR A 142 -19.92 8.90 20.59
CA THR A 142 -18.88 7.88 20.66
C THR A 142 -19.30 6.62 19.91
N ALA A 143 -20.53 6.15 20.10
CA ALA A 143 -21.08 5.01 19.37
C ALA A 143 -21.08 5.23 17.84
N LEU A 144 -21.41 6.44 17.38
CA LEU A 144 -21.31 6.79 15.96
C LEU A 144 -19.87 6.68 15.44
N LEU A 145 -18.88 7.19 16.18
CA LEU A 145 -17.47 7.13 15.79
C LEU A 145 -16.96 5.69 15.72
N TYR A 146 -17.29 4.86 16.70
CA TYR A 146 -16.84 3.45 16.74
C TYR A 146 -17.47 2.59 15.63
N ARG A 147 -18.67 2.94 15.11
CA ARG A 147 -19.22 2.28 13.91
C ARG A 147 -18.34 2.43 12.66
N MET A 148 -17.43 3.40 12.65
CA MET A 148 -16.55 3.68 11.52
C MET A 148 -15.28 2.81 11.53
N GLU A 149 -15.04 2.02 12.59
CA GLU A 149 -13.81 1.22 12.75
C GLU A 149 -13.54 0.30 11.57
N GLY A 150 -14.55 -0.39 11.07
CA GLY A 150 -14.41 -1.30 9.93
C GLY A 150 -13.94 -0.59 8.66
N GLU A 151 -14.55 0.56 8.34
CA GLU A 151 -14.16 1.37 7.18
C GLU A 151 -12.73 1.93 7.33
N GLN A 152 -12.41 2.48 8.51
CA GLN A 152 -11.07 3.00 8.79
C GLN A 152 -10.01 1.90 8.73
N THR A 153 -10.34 0.69 9.20
CA THR A 153 -9.48 -0.49 9.11
C THR A 153 -9.17 -0.85 7.66
N VAL A 154 -10.19 -0.89 6.81
CA VAL A 154 -10.00 -1.14 5.37
C VAL A 154 -9.06 -0.11 4.74
N TYR A 155 -9.24 1.17 5.07
CA TYR A 155 -8.35 2.25 4.62
C TYR A 155 -6.91 2.09 5.12
N MET A 156 -6.71 1.80 6.40
CA MET A 156 -5.39 1.58 6.98
C MET A 156 -4.64 0.44 6.29
N VAL A 157 -5.34 -0.67 5.98
CA VAL A 157 -4.75 -1.82 5.28
C VAL A 157 -4.46 -1.49 3.82
N LYS A 158 -5.47 -1.02 3.07
CA LYS A 158 -5.36 -0.87 1.61
C LYS A 158 -4.51 0.33 1.20
N SER A 159 -4.72 1.48 1.85
CA SER A 159 -4.09 2.74 1.45
C SER A 159 -2.81 3.01 2.24
N LEU A 160 -2.81 2.73 3.55
CA LEU A 160 -1.66 2.99 4.39
C LEU A 160 -0.73 1.79 4.55
N ARG A 161 -1.09 0.58 4.10
CA ARG A 161 -0.26 -0.64 4.24
C ARG A 161 0.08 -0.97 5.70
N LEU A 162 -0.85 -0.71 6.62
CA LEU A 162 -0.70 -1.01 8.04
C LEU A 162 -1.32 -2.37 8.36
N TYR A 163 -0.50 -3.42 8.38
CA TYR A 163 -0.96 -4.81 8.48
C TYR A 163 -1.05 -5.35 9.91
N ASP A 164 -0.40 -4.71 10.87
CA ASP A 164 -0.46 -5.07 12.28
C ASP A 164 -1.84 -4.72 12.88
N PRO A 165 -2.62 -5.70 13.39
CA PRO A 165 -3.95 -5.46 13.92
C PRO A 165 -3.96 -4.63 15.21
N GLU A 166 -3.01 -4.85 16.12
CA GLU A 166 -2.96 -4.13 17.40
C GLU A 166 -2.65 -2.65 17.15
N VAL A 167 -1.65 -2.38 16.30
CA VAL A 167 -1.30 -1.00 15.92
C VAL A 167 -2.45 -0.30 15.19
N ARG A 168 -3.26 -1.01 14.41
CA ARG A 168 -4.45 -0.42 13.77
C ARG A 168 -5.49 -0.03 14.82
N LYS A 169 -5.74 -0.88 15.80
CA LYS A 169 -6.70 -0.63 16.88
C LYS A 169 -6.28 0.59 17.69
N ASP A 170 -5.00 0.66 18.09
CA ASP A 170 -4.44 1.79 18.82
C ASP A 170 -4.59 3.11 18.03
N ILE A 171 -4.25 3.10 16.74
CA ILE A 171 -4.39 4.29 15.89
C ILE A 171 -5.85 4.72 15.74
N PHE A 172 -6.77 3.76 15.62
CA PHE A 172 -8.18 4.07 15.52
C PHE A 172 -8.72 4.71 16.80
N SER A 173 -8.44 4.11 17.96
CA SER A 173 -8.82 4.66 19.28
C SER A 173 -8.24 6.06 19.48
N GLU A 174 -6.94 6.26 19.20
CA GLU A 174 -6.30 7.58 19.32
C GLU A 174 -6.90 8.60 18.33
N ALA A 175 -7.36 8.16 17.15
CA ALA A 175 -8.05 9.04 16.21
C ALA A 175 -9.43 9.49 16.74
N VAL A 176 -10.17 8.59 17.40
CA VAL A 176 -11.43 8.92 18.10
C VAL A 176 -11.15 9.93 19.21
N ASP A 177 -10.14 9.67 20.05
CA ASP A 177 -9.76 10.56 21.15
C ASP A 177 -9.27 11.92 20.66
N THR A 178 -8.61 11.97 19.50
CA THR A 178 -8.23 13.23 18.84
C THR A 178 -9.46 14.03 18.43
N LEU A 179 -10.50 13.36 17.92
CA LEU A 179 -11.75 14.01 17.54
C LEU A 179 -12.47 14.55 18.79
N LEU A 180 -12.65 13.73 19.82
CA LEU A 180 -13.32 14.12 21.06
C LEU A 180 -12.59 15.28 21.74
N ARG A 181 -11.26 15.20 21.91
CA ARG A 181 -10.45 16.32 22.46
C ARG A 181 -10.57 17.60 21.64
N THR A 182 -10.75 17.50 20.32
CA THR A 182 -10.97 18.68 19.47
C THR A 182 -12.32 19.34 19.79
N LEU A 183 -13.35 18.54 20.05
CA LEU A 183 -14.66 19.04 20.46
C LEU A 183 -14.60 19.65 21.86
N ASP A 184 -13.95 18.99 22.82
CA ASP A 184 -13.83 19.46 24.20
C ASP A 184 -13.17 20.84 24.28
N LYS A 185 -12.10 21.03 23.50
CA LYS A 185 -11.40 22.32 23.41
C LYS A 185 -12.19 23.39 22.67
N ARG A 186 -13.17 23.00 21.85
CA ARG A 186 -13.97 23.88 20.98
C ARG A 186 -13.10 24.70 20.02
N ASP A 187 -11.92 24.20 19.67
CA ASP A 187 -10.94 24.91 18.83
C ASP A 187 -11.41 25.09 17.39
N ARG A 188 -12.29 24.21 16.91
CA ARG A 188 -12.83 24.25 15.53
C ARG A 188 -14.12 23.47 15.38
N ILE A 189 -14.87 23.79 14.33
CA ILE A 189 -16.03 23.03 13.89
C ILE A 189 -15.57 21.79 13.12
N ILE A 190 -16.12 20.63 13.48
CA ILE A 190 -15.99 19.38 12.73
C ILE A 190 -17.33 19.13 12.03
N ALA A 191 -17.39 19.31 10.70
CA ALA A 191 -18.63 19.11 9.96
C ALA A 191 -18.80 17.69 9.42
N ASN A 192 -17.67 16.97 9.22
CA ASN A 192 -17.67 15.64 8.63
C ASN A 192 -16.74 14.71 9.43
N PRO A 193 -17.29 13.76 10.21
CA PRO A 193 -16.50 12.88 11.05
C PRO A 193 -15.62 11.93 10.22
N ARG A 194 -16.10 11.42 9.06
CA ARG A 194 -15.32 10.53 8.17
C ARG A 194 -14.04 11.18 7.70
N THR A 195 -14.15 12.38 7.16
CA THR A 195 -13.00 13.13 6.64
C THR A 195 -12.00 13.45 7.75
N PHE A 196 -12.49 13.80 8.93
CA PHE A 196 -11.65 14.01 10.10
C PHE A 196 -10.89 12.74 10.47
N MET A 197 -11.59 11.61 10.66
CA MET A 197 -11.02 10.34 11.06
C MET A 197 -9.95 9.86 10.08
N TYR A 198 -10.22 9.93 8.76
CA TYR A 198 -9.21 9.61 7.75
C TYR A 198 -7.93 10.43 7.86
N LYS A 199 -8.08 11.74 8.14
CA LYS A 199 -6.94 12.65 8.31
C LYS A 199 -6.17 12.32 9.60
N ALA A 200 -6.87 12.07 10.71
CA ALA A 200 -6.28 11.71 11.99
C ALA A 200 -5.47 10.41 11.88
N VAL A 201 -6.08 9.34 11.37
CA VAL A 201 -5.45 8.03 11.14
C VAL A 201 -4.20 8.15 10.27
N ARG A 202 -4.29 8.89 9.16
CA ARG A 202 -3.15 9.13 8.26
C ARG A 202 -1.99 9.84 8.98
N ASN A 203 -2.29 10.86 9.78
CA ASN A 203 -1.29 11.62 10.52
C ASN A 203 -0.63 10.77 11.60
N LEU A 204 -1.40 10.04 12.40
CA LEU A 204 -0.91 9.14 13.44
C LEU A 204 0.00 8.05 12.86
N THR A 205 -0.42 7.44 11.75
CA THR A 205 0.42 6.47 11.01
C THR A 205 1.75 7.10 10.56
N GLY A 206 1.72 8.35 10.10
CA GLY A 206 2.91 9.12 9.74
C GLY A 206 3.86 9.35 10.93
N LEU A 207 3.31 9.69 12.09
CA LEU A 207 4.07 9.89 13.33
C LEU A 207 4.76 8.60 13.79
N ILE A 208 4.04 7.48 13.82
CA ILE A 208 4.59 6.17 14.20
C ILE A 208 5.75 5.78 13.27
N ARG A 209 5.60 6.00 11.96
CA ARG A 209 6.67 5.73 10.99
C ARG A 209 7.90 6.61 11.23
N LYS A 210 7.68 7.90 11.54
CA LYS A 210 8.76 8.83 11.86
C LYS A 210 9.50 8.38 13.12
N GLN A 211 8.79 8.00 14.18
CA GLN A 211 9.39 7.48 15.41
C GLN A 211 10.19 6.19 15.18
N LYS A 212 9.63 5.22 14.45
CA LYS A 212 10.34 3.97 14.10
C LYS A 212 11.62 4.25 13.31
N ASN A 213 11.60 5.21 12.38
CA ASN A 213 12.79 5.61 11.64
C ASN A 213 13.84 6.29 12.52
N ILE A 214 13.43 7.13 13.47
CA ILE A 214 14.35 7.76 14.44
C ILE A 214 14.99 6.68 15.32
N GLN A 215 14.19 5.77 15.89
CA GLN A 215 14.68 4.68 16.72
C GLN A 215 15.67 3.79 15.96
N ARG A 216 15.37 3.48 14.69
CA ARG A 216 16.27 2.71 13.83
C ARG A 216 17.62 3.41 13.63
N LYS A 217 17.62 4.71 13.33
CA LYS A 217 18.85 5.50 13.16
C LYS A 217 19.67 5.57 14.44
N LEU A 218 19.01 5.73 15.60
CA LEU A 218 19.68 5.70 16.90
C LEU A 218 20.35 4.35 17.13
N ASN A 219 19.62 3.25 16.91
CA ASN A 219 20.17 1.89 17.06
C ASN A 219 21.34 1.62 16.09
N GLU A 220 21.25 2.08 14.84
CA GLU A 220 22.35 1.98 13.86
C GLU A 220 23.59 2.78 14.31
N SER A 221 23.41 3.97 14.89
CA SER A 221 24.48 4.80 15.45
C SER A 221 25.16 4.16 16.66
N TYR A 222 24.41 3.50 17.55
CA TYR A 222 25.00 2.77 18.68
C TYR A 222 25.85 1.58 18.22
N LEU A 223 25.46 0.90 17.15
CA LEU A 223 26.21 -0.24 16.60
C LEU A 223 27.45 0.16 15.78
N THR A 224 27.57 1.42 15.36
CA THR A 224 28.75 1.93 14.65
C THR A 224 29.80 2.58 15.56
N ASN A 225 29.47 2.79 16.83
CA ASN A 225 30.37 3.35 17.84
C ASN A 225 30.89 2.30 18.84
N ILE A 226 30.77 1.02 18.50
CA ILE A 226 31.39 -0.14 19.16
C ILE A 226 32.35 -0.75 18.14
#